data_AF-A0A430LTM9-F1
#
_entry.id   AF-A0A430LTM9-F1
#
_cell.length_a   1.000
_cell.length_b   1.000
_cell.length_c   1.000
_cell.angle_alpha   90.00
_cell.angle_beta   90.00
_cell.angle_gamma   90.00
#
_symmetry.space_group_name_H-M   'P 1'
#
loop_
_entity.id
_entity.type
_entity.pdbx_description
1 polymer ?
#
loop_
_entity_poly.entity_id
_entity_poly.type
_entity_poly.pdbx_seq_one_letter_code
_entity_poly.pdbx_strand_id
1 'polypeptide(L)'
;MPPPTASNGMLSGLLQSGKFSDCNIVCQGKEFKLHKVVICAQSPAIAAALEKASKSQSNSLHIIGFDLATVECMIDFLYHEDYIINGDVLRMANTSKWVPPPNTQVSGSLPPGPSPPTPPPPAVVRDSLLCHVEVNALGQHYELPKLCDRANKYIEDIISSDDFPTEIFPYLAIAAHKSSEDEKLHDLVFSFAVKHVQILLKTPGFEKVSNLPNFGFKLLQRTATKLQANEDQLVGIQDQKVRDQENIDRLQQDLSGLEERFSAASTEYDLATKKNLELVMERDSARHALDAAVSERDRIRQDYELERTRAATLLSARDSLQNALNTEKQNYAKLWSERATLQQQMTTLTTQHNNIVIQKNTARGEMTALQKKIDGLLDIWDNRNYCRNCGNGFGCWIEDADTSFILRCERCRCQHSY
;
A
#
# COMPACT_ATOMS: atom_id res chain seq x y z
N MET A 1 -0.29 -69.47 -6.38
CA MET A 1 -1.51 -68.93 -7.01
C MET A 1 -1.10 -68.19 -8.27
N PRO A 2 -1.66 -68.53 -9.45
CA PRO A 2 -1.37 -67.82 -10.69
C PRO A 2 -2.04 -66.42 -10.72
N PRO A 3 -1.60 -65.49 -11.57
CA PRO A 3 -2.06 -64.10 -11.58
C PRO A 3 -3.48 -63.96 -12.17
N PRO A 4 -4.25 -62.91 -11.78
CA PRO A 4 -5.62 -62.71 -12.24
C PRO A 4 -5.71 -62.00 -13.62
N THR A 5 -6.18 -62.77 -14.62
CA THR A 5 -7.21 -62.52 -15.65
C THR A 5 -7.41 -61.13 -16.28
N ALA A 6 -7.32 -61.09 -17.62
CA ALA A 6 -8.12 -60.20 -18.47
C ALA A 6 -9.61 -60.32 -18.08
N SER A 7 -10.39 -59.26 -18.23
CA SER A 7 -11.79 -59.20 -17.79
C SER A 7 -12.65 -60.32 -18.41
N ASN A 8 -12.69 -61.47 -17.74
CA ASN A 8 -13.56 -62.58 -18.10
C ASN A 8 -14.99 -62.15 -17.76
N GLY A 9 -15.74 -61.73 -18.78
CA GLY A 9 -17.17 -61.46 -18.66
C GLY A 9 -17.87 -62.63 -17.96
N MET A 10 -18.98 -62.34 -17.26
CA MET A 10 -19.72 -63.31 -16.42
C MET A 10 -20.05 -64.63 -17.15
N LEU A 11 -20.12 -64.60 -18.49
CA LEU A 11 -20.48 -65.72 -19.35
C LEU A 11 -19.28 -66.46 -19.97
N SER A 12 -18.05 -65.95 -19.85
CA SER A 12 -16.83 -66.51 -20.47
C SER A 12 -16.59 -67.99 -20.08
N GLY A 13 -16.79 -68.32 -18.79
CA GLY A 13 -16.65 -69.69 -18.29
C GLY A 13 -17.68 -70.67 -18.87
N LEU A 14 -18.85 -70.19 -19.29
CA LEU A 14 -19.86 -71.03 -19.93
C LEU A 14 -19.44 -71.40 -21.36
N LEU A 15 -18.91 -70.45 -22.12
CA LEU A 15 -18.39 -70.71 -23.46
C LEU A 15 -17.23 -71.70 -23.44
N GLN A 16 -16.25 -71.51 -22.54
CA GLN A 16 -15.07 -72.37 -22.47
C GLN A 16 -15.40 -73.80 -22.01
N SER A 17 -16.33 -73.96 -21.07
CA SER A 17 -16.69 -75.28 -20.53
C SER A 17 -17.71 -76.03 -21.39
N GLY A 18 -18.53 -75.32 -22.17
CA GLY A 18 -19.65 -75.89 -22.93
C GLY A 18 -20.74 -76.54 -22.05
N LYS A 19 -20.70 -76.34 -20.73
CA LYS A 19 -21.68 -76.92 -19.81
C LYS A 19 -23.02 -76.22 -19.99
N PHE A 20 -24.10 -77.01 -20.07
CA PHE A 20 -25.47 -76.53 -20.29
C PHE A 20 -25.74 -75.96 -21.69
N SER A 21 -24.87 -76.24 -22.67
CA SER A 21 -25.13 -75.90 -24.07
C SER A 21 -26.36 -76.65 -24.59
N ASP A 22 -27.28 -75.92 -25.21
CA ASP A 22 -28.56 -76.41 -25.73
C ASP A 22 -28.75 -76.10 -27.22
N CYS A 23 -27.72 -75.52 -27.88
CA CYS A 23 -27.65 -75.33 -29.32
C CYS A 23 -26.20 -75.41 -29.84
N ASN A 24 -26.07 -75.62 -31.15
CA ASN A 24 -24.79 -75.60 -31.84
C ASN A 24 -24.80 -74.59 -32.99
N ILE A 25 -23.70 -73.85 -33.17
CA ILE A 25 -23.41 -73.16 -34.42
C ILE A 25 -22.38 -73.99 -35.18
N VAL A 26 -22.62 -74.23 -36.47
CA VAL A 26 -21.71 -74.98 -37.34
C VAL A 26 -21.23 -74.08 -38.47
N CYS A 27 -19.92 -73.88 -38.58
CA CYS A 27 -19.30 -73.09 -39.64
C CYS A 27 -18.08 -73.87 -40.18
N GLN A 28 -18.00 -74.04 -41.50
CA GLN A 28 -16.89 -74.73 -42.19
C GLN A 28 -16.49 -76.10 -41.55
N GLY A 29 -17.47 -76.84 -41.03
CA GLY A 29 -17.24 -78.15 -40.39
C GLY A 29 -16.80 -78.09 -38.91
N LYS A 30 -16.57 -76.90 -38.35
CA LYS A 30 -16.35 -76.72 -36.91
C LYS A 30 -17.68 -76.48 -36.20
N GLU A 31 -17.89 -77.20 -35.10
CA GLU A 31 -19.08 -77.07 -34.26
C GLU A 31 -18.76 -76.30 -32.97
N PHE A 32 -19.59 -75.32 -32.65
CA PHE A 32 -19.52 -74.51 -31.44
C PHE A 32 -20.73 -74.82 -30.55
N LYS A 33 -20.49 -75.30 -29.34
CA LYS A 33 -21.54 -75.60 -28.35
C LYS A 33 -21.90 -74.32 -27.58
N LEU A 34 -23.13 -73.84 -27.73
CA LEU A 34 -23.58 -72.53 -27.24
C LEU A 34 -24.90 -72.63 -26.46
N HIS A 35 -25.28 -71.52 -25.84
CA HIS A 35 -26.48 -71.37 -25.01
C HIS A 35 -27.50 -70.48 -25.71
N LYS A 36 -28.69 -71.00 -26.00
CA LYS A 36 -29.79 -70.28 -26.66
C LYS A 36 -30.12 -69.01 -25.91
N VAL A 37 -30.17 -69.05 -24.57
CA VAL A 37 -30.47 -67.87 -23.74
C VAL A 37 -29.48 -66.72 -23.93
N VAL A 38 -28.21 -67.02 -24.24
CA VAL A 38 -27.17 -66.00 -24.46
C VAL A 38 -27.24 -65.43 -25.86
N ILE A 39 -27.32 -66.30 -26.87
CA ILE A 39 -27.22 -65.88 -28.28
C ILE A 39 -28.56 -65.34 -28.84
N CYS A 40 -29.70 -65.93 -28.46
CA CYS A 40 -31.02 -65.48 -28.92
C CYS A 40 -31.44 -64.16 -28.27
N ALA A 41 -31.00 -63.89 -27.03
CA ALA A 41 -31.30 -62.62 -26.36
C ALA A 41 -30.60 -61.42 -27.03
N GLN A 42 -29.53 -61.66 -27.78
CA GLN A 42 -28.73 -60.63 -28.43
C GLN A 42 -29.01 -60.53 -29.93
N SER A 43 -29.43 -61.62 -30.58
CA SER A 43 -29.73 -61.67 -32.02
C SER A 43 -31.15 -62.19 -32.28
N PRO A 44 -32.08 -61.30 -32.69
CA PRO A 44 -33.42 -61.72 -33.11
C PRO A 44 -33.39 -62.64 -34.33
N ALA A 45 -32.47 -62.43 -35.27
CA ALA A 45 -32.30 -63.28 -36.44
C ALA A 45 -31.87 -64.72 -36.06
N ILE A 46 -30.90 -64.87 -35.13
CA ILE A 46 -30.49 -66.19 -34.61
C ILE A 46 -31.65 -66.84 -33.85
N ALA A 47 -32.39 -66.07 -33.05
CA ALA A 47 -33.56 -66.57 -32.34
C ALA A 47 -34.60 -67.17 -33.31
N ALA A 48 -34.97 -66.42 -34.35
CA ALA A 48 -35.92 -66.86 -35.37
C ALA A 48 -35.39 -68.09 -36.15
N ALA A 49 -34.10 -68.11 -36.47
CA ALA A 49 -33.47 -69.23 -37.18
C ALA A 49 -33.48 -70.51 -36.33
N LEU A 50 -33.17 -70.43 -35.03
CA LEU A 50 -33.17 -71.56 -34.12
C LEU A 50 -34.60 -72.04 -33.78
N GLU A 51 -35.58 -71.14 -33.69
CA GLU A 51 -37.00 -71.52 -33.56
C GLU A 51 -37.48 -72.30 -34.78
N LYS A 52 -37.08 -71.88 -35.99
CA LYS A 52 -37.38 -72.61 -37.23
C LYS A 52 -36.69 -73.98 -37.27
N ALA A 53 -35.42 -74.06 -36.86
CA ALA A 53 -34.67 -75.32 -36.81
C ALA A 53 -35.27 -76.31 -35.79
N SER A 54 -35.74 -75.81 -34.65
CA SER A 54 -36.33 -76.62 -33.58
C SER A 54 -37.60 -77.34 -34.05
N LYS A 55 -38.36 -76.76 -34.99
CA LYS A 55 -39.54 -77.41 -35.61
C LYS A 55 -39.17 -78.64 -36.44
N SER A 56 -37.93 -78.73 -36.91
CA SER A 56 -37.37 -79.87 -37.64
C SER A 56 -36.53 -80.81 -36.76
N GLN A 57 -36.68 -80.74 -35.43
CA GLN A 57 -35.89 -81.47 -34.44
C GLN A 57 -34.36 -81.22 -34.54
N SER A 58 -33.95 -80.09 -35.11
CA SER A 58 -32.54 -79.67 -35.15
C SER A 58 -32.28 -78.52 -34.18
N ASN A 59 -31.19 -78.63 -33.42
CA ASN A 59 -30.69 -77.56 -32.54
C ASN A 59 -29.39 -76.94 -33.10
N SER A 60 -29.07 -77.16 -34.39
CA SER A 60 -27.90 -76.59 -35.05
C SER A 60 -28.28 -75.47 -36.02
N LEU A 61 -27.53 -74.36 -35.95
CA LEU A 61 -27.54 -73.28 -36.92
C LEU A 61 -26.28 -73.39 -37.80
N HIS A 62 -26.47 -73.54 -39.11
CA HIS A 62 -25.37 -73.59 -40.06
C HIS A 62 -25.12 -72.19 -40.62
N ILE A 63 -23.95 -71.62 -40.35
CA ILE A 63 -23.53 -70.33 -40.90
C ILE A 63 -22.76 -70.59 -42.19
N ILE A 64 -23.30 -70.07 -43.30
CA ILE A 64 -22.74 -70.18 -44.64
C ILE A 64 -22.52 -68.76 -45.17
N GLY A 65 -21.39 -68.53 -45.85
CA GLY A 65 -21.06 -67.23 -46.45
C GLY A 65 -20.07 -66.40 -45.64
N PHE A 66 -19.79 -66.78 -44.39
CA PHE A 66 -18.76 -66.16 -43.55
C PHE A 66 -17.65 -67.16 -43.24
N ASP A 67 -16.43 -66.67 -43.06
CA ASP A 67 -15.31 -67.51 -42.66
C ASP A 67 -15.36 -67.86 -41.17
N LEU A 68 -14.58 -68.88 -40.80
CA LEU A 68 -14.57 -69.39 -39.45
C LEU A 68 -14.10 -68.34 -38.42
N ALA A 69 -13.11 -67.52 -38.78
CA ALA A 69 -12.53 -66.51 -37.89
C ALA A 69 -13.54 -65.39 -37.57
N THR A 70 -14.33 -64.97 -38.55
CA THR A 70 -15.38 -63.96 -38.39
C THR A 70 -16.50 -64.49 -37.48
N VAL A 71 -16.88 -65.76 -37.65
CA VAL A 71 -17.87 -66.42 -36.77
C VAL A 71 -17.34 -66.56 -35.34
N GLU A 72 -16.06 -66.88 -35.16
CA GLU A 72 -15.41 -66.90 -33.84
C GLU A 72 -15.46 -65.53 -33.18
N CYS A 73 -15.18 -64.45 -33.90
CA CYS A 73 -15.29 -63.08 -33.38
C CYS A 73 -16.71 -62.74 -32.92
N MET A 74 -17.74 -63.14 -33.68
CA MET A 74 -19.13 -62.97 -33.25
C MET A 74 -19.44 -63.76 -31.98
N ILE A 75 -18.99 -65.01 -31.88
CA ILE A 75 -19.20 -65.85 -30.69
C ILE A 75 -18.48 -65.26 -29.48
N ASP A 76 -17.23 -64.83 -29.63
CA ASP A 76 -16.48 -64.17 -28.57
C ASP A 76 -17.20 -62.93 -28.09
N PHE A 77 -17.68 -62.08 -29.01
CA PHE A 77 -18.45 -60.91 -28.67
C PHE A 77 -19.72 -61.23 -27.88
N LEU A 78 -20.48 -62.26 -28.27
CA LEU A 78 -21.72 -62.64 -27.59
C LEU A 78 -21.52 -63.05 -26.13
N TYR A 79 -20.32 -63.53 -25.77
CA TYR A 79 -20.02 -63.98 -24.40
C TYR A 79 -19.11 -63.02 -23.61
N HIS A 80 -18.39 -62.13 -24.29
CA HIS A 80 -17.40 -61.25 -23.68
C HIS A 80 -17.64 -59.76 -23.93
N GLU A 81 -18.64 -59.39 -24.76
CA GLU A 81 -18.88 -58.03 -25.25
C GLU A 81 -17.70 -57.41 -26.03
N ASP A 82 -16.75 -58.27 -26.41
CA ASP A 82 -15.54 -57.93 -27.13
C ASP A 82 -15.01 -59.16 -27.90
N TYR A 83 -14.17 -58.92 -28.90
CA TYR A 83 -13.48 -59.95 -29.67
C TYR A 83 -12.06 -59.50 -30.01
N ILE A 84 -11.22 -60.47 -30.40
CA ILE A 84 -9.83 -60.25 -30.80
C ILE A 84 -9.63 -60.95 -32.14
N ILE A 85 -9.05 -60.25 -33.11
CA ILE A 85 -8.65 -60.89 -34.37
C ILE A 85 -7.25 -61.45 -34.20
N ASN A 86 -7.02 -62.68 -34.64
CA ASN A 86 -5.67 -63.28 -34.73
C ASN A 86 -4.84 -62.47 -35.74
N GLY A 87 -4.12 -61.46 -35.25
CA GLY A 87 -3.50 -60.41 -36.07
C GLY A 87 -3.50 -59.03 -35.43
N ASP A 88 -4.28 -58.81 -34.35
CA ASP A 88 -4.29 -57.59 -33.53
C ASP A 88 -3.00 -57.44 -32.69
N VAL A 89 -1.85 -57.38 -33.36
CA VAL A 89 -0.58 -56.95 -32.77
C VAL A 89 -0.72 -55.52 -32.19
N LEU A 90 -1.65 -54.73 -32.72
CA LEU A 90 -1.96 -53.37 -32.26
C LEU A 90 -2.56 -53.33 -30.83
N ARG A 91 -3.42 -54.29 -30.44
CA ARG A 91 -3.93 -54.37 -29.05
C ARG A 91 -2.88 -54.94 -28.09
N MET A 92 -2.05 -55.88 -28.54
CA MET A 92 -0.99 -56.46 -27.68
C MET A 92 0.10 -55.44 -27.33
N ALA A 93 0.35 -54.43 -28.18
CA ALA A 93 1.30 -53.35 -27.87
C ALA A 93 0.76 -52.35 -26.83
N ASN A 94 -0.55 -52.05 -26.86
CA ASN A 94 -1.17 -51.05 -25.98
C ASN A 94 -1.74 -51.59 -24.66
N THR A 95 -1.78 -52.91 -24.50
CA THR A 95 -2.06 -53.57 -23.21
C THR A 95 -0.75 -54.03 -22.57
N SER A 96 0.17 -53.09 -22.31
CA SER A 96 1.39 -53.35 -21.56
C SER A 96 1.07 -53.82 -20.13
N LYS A 97 0.90 -55.14 -19.97
CA LYS A 97 1.07 -55.94 -18.75
C LYS A 97 0.94 -57.44 -19.09
N TRP A 98 1.80 -57.92 -19.98
CA TRP A 98 2.02 -59.37 -20.11
C TRP A 98 3.49 -59.68 -19.80
N VAL A 99 3.70 -60.47 -18.74
CA VAL A 99 5.00 -61.03 -18.38
C VAL A 99 4.98 -62.52 -18.75
N PRO A 100 5.92 -63.02 -19.56
CA PRO A 100 5.96 -64.44 -19.90
C PRO A 100 6.33 -65.29 -18.67
N PRO A 101 5.84 -66.54 -18.57
CA PRO A 101 6.10 -67.41 -17.42
C PRO A 101 7.59 -67.81 -17.32
N PRO A 102 8.12 -68.01 -16.09
CA PRO A 102 9.54 -68.31 -15.91
C PRO A 102 9.86 -69.77 -16.20
N ASN A 103 11.00 -69.94 -16.87
CA ASN A 103 11.85 -71.13 -16.98
C ASN A 103 11.50 -72.25 -17.97
N THR A 104 12.34 -72.34 -19.00
CA THR A 104 13.20 -73.51 -19.20
C THR A 104 14.61 -73.01 -19.54
N GLN A 105 15.60 -73.42 -18.75
CA GLN A 105 17.01 -73.09 -18.94
C GLN A 105 17.52 -73.65 -20.27
N VAL A 106 17.93 -72.76 -21.17
CA VAL A 106 18.91 -73.07 -22.21
C VAL A 106 20.00 -72.01 -22.13
N SER A 107 21.20 -72.48 -21.84
CA SER A 107 22.43 -71.69 -21.82
C SER A 107 22.82 -71.36 -23.26
N GLY A 108 22.83 -70.08 -23.62
CA GLY A 108 23.26 -69.58 -24.92
C GLY A 108 23.00 -68.08 -25.04
N SER A 109 24.07 -67.30 -25.14
CA SER A 109 24.20 -65.93 -25.66
C SER A 109 22.95 -65.04 -25.66
N LEU A 110 22.97 -63.94 -24.88
CA LEU A 110 21.97 -62.87 -24.95
C LEU A 110 21.72 -62.43 -26.41
N PRO A 111 20.48 -62.41 -26.91
CA PRO A 111 20.13 -61.67 -28.11
C PRO A 111 20.07 -60.16 -27.79
N PRO A 112 20.18 -59.26 -28.80
CA PRO A 112 20.05 -57.83 -28.60
C PRO A 112 18.69 -57.50 -27.95
N GLY A 113 18.66 -56.48 -27.09
CA GLY A 113 17.44 -56.04 -26.40
C GLY A 113 16.28 -55.75 -27.36
N PRO A 114 15.02 -55.70 -26.84
CA PRO A 114 13.85 -55.52 -27.69
C PRO A 114 13.98 -54.23 -28.49
N SER A 115 14.05 -54.37 -29.81
CA SER A 115 13.92 -53.27 -30.75
C SER A 115 12.64 -52.49 -30.43
N PRO A 116 12.61 -51.15 -30.63
CA PRO A 116 11.38 -50.38 -30.53
C PRO A 116 10.28 -51.05 -31.36
N PRO A 117 9.00 -50.99 -30.94
CA PRO A 117 7.92 -51.69 -31.65
C PRO A 117 7.90 -51.22 -33.10
N THR A 118 8.37 -52.08 -33.99
CA THR A 118 8.32 -51.83 -35.43
C THR A 118 6.85 -51.73 -35.81
N PRO A 119 6.43 -50.70 -36.58
CA PRO A 119 5.05 -50.62 -37.06
C PRO A 119 4.66 -51.94 -37.75
N PRO A 120 3.44 -52.46 -37.51
CA PRO A 120 3.01 -53.68 -38.16
C PRO A 120 3.06 -53.50 -39.68
N PRO A 121 3.46 -54.54 -40.46
CA PRO A 121 3.48 -54.45 -41.92
C PRO A 121 2.10 -54.04 -42.47
N PRO A 122 2.03 -53.22 -43.55
CA PRO A 122 0.76 -52.76 -44.12
C PRO A 122 -0.24 -53.88 -44.46
N ALA A 123 0.26 -55.05 -44.84
CA ALA A 123 -0.59 -56.22 -45.10
C ALA A 123 -1.35 -56.69 -43.84
N VAL A 124 -0.72 -56.65 -42.66
CA VAL A 124 -1.35 -57.04 -41.39
C VAL A 124 -2.44 -56.06 -41.01
N VAL A 125 -2.18 -54.76 -41.16
CA VAL A 125 -3.18 -53.70 -40.91
C VAL A 125 -4.37 -53.86 -41.86
N ARG A 126 -4.12 -54.13 -43.16
CA ARG A 126 -5.17 -54.39 -44.14
C ARG A 126 -6.03 -55.58 -43.74
N ASP A 127 -5.41 -56.71 -43.43
CA ASP A 127 -6.14 -57.96 -43.15
C ASP A 127 -6.97 -57.85 -41.86
N SER A 128 -6.44 -57.17 -40.84
CA SER A 128 -7.18 -56.86 -39.60
C SER A 128 -8.41 -55.99 -39.87
N LEU A 129 -8.23 -54.93 -40.67
CA LEU A 129 -9.29 -54.01 -41.03
C LEU A 129 -10.40 -54.69 -41.84
N LEU A 130 -10.02 -55.53 -42.82
CA LEU A 130 -10.98 -56.30 -43.61
C LEU A 130 -11.75 -57.29 -42.75
N CYS A 131 -11.11 -57.94 -41.77
CA CYS A 131 -11.80 -58.83 -40.85
C CYS A 131 -12.80 -58.06 -39.96
N HIS A 132 -12.48 -56.84 -39.48
CA HIS A 132 -13.50 -56.04 -38.79
C HIS A 132 -14.68 -55.65 -39.69
N VAL A 133 -14.47 -55.40 -40.99
CA VAL A 133 -15.56 -55.14 -41.94
C VAL A 133 -16.45 -56.38 -42.10
N GLU A 134 -15.86 -57.57 -42.20
CA GLU A 134 -16.62 -58.83 -42.26
C GLU A 134 -17.37 -59.10 -40.95
N VAL A 135 -16.79 -58.77 -39.79
CA VAL A 135 -17.49 -58.87 -38.50
C VAL A 135 -18.67 -57.88 -38.43
N ASN A 136 -18.51 -56.67 -38.97
CA ASN A 136 -19.61 -55.71 -39.08
C ASN A 136 -20.73 -56.25 -39.99
N ALA A 137 -20.38 -56.79 -41.16
CA ALA A 137 -21.32 -57.41 -42.10
C ALA A 137 -22.07 -58.60 -41.48
N LEU A 138 -21.36 -59.47 -40.77
CA LEU A 138 -21.94 -60.59 -40.02
C LEU A 138 -22.89 -60.09 -38.93
N GLY A 139 -22.48 -59.05 -38.20
CA GLY A 139 -23.32 -58.39 -37.20
C GLY A 139 -24.61 -57.85 -37.79
N GLN A 140 -24.55 -57.23 -38.98
CA GLN A 140 -25.75 -56.75 -39.67
C GLN A 140 -26.65 -57.92 -40.10
N HIS A 141 -26.07 -58.97 -40.70
CA HIS A 141 -26.80 -60.13 -41.19
C HIS A 141 -27.58 -60.86 -40.09
N TYR A 142 -27.01 -60.94 -38.88
CA TYR A 142 -27.64 -61.56 -37.72
C TYR A 142 -28.27 -60.54 -36.75
N GLU A 143 -28.51 -59.30 -37.17
CA GLU A 143 -29.19 -58.27 -36.37
C GLU A 143 -28.54 -58.06 -34.97
N LEU A 144 -27.22 -57.93 -34.96
CA LEU A 144 -26.37 -57.67 -33.79
C LEU A 144 -25.81 -56.23 -33.82
N PRO A 145 -26.62 -55.19 -33.51
CA PRO A 145 -26.20 -53.79 -33.65
C PRO A 145 -24.98 -53.44 -32.77
N LYS A 146 -24.87 -54.02 -31.58
CA LYS A 146 -23.71 -53.79 -30.69
C LYS A 146 -22.41 -54.37 -31.25
N LEU A 147 -22.49 -55.45 -32.03
CA LEU A 147 -21.33 -56.02 -32.70
C LEU A 147 -20.88 -55.10 -33.85
N CYS A 148 -21.84 -54.57 -34.62
CA CYS A 148 -21.56 -53.56 -35.65
C CYS A 148 -20.87 -52.33 -35.05
N ASP A 149 -21.40 -51.79 -33.94
CA ASP A 149 -20.82 -50.65 -33.25
C ASP A 149 -19.39 -50.94 -32.75
N ARG A 150 -19.15 -52.14 -32.20
CA ARG A 150 -17.81 -52.55 -31.76
C ARG A 150 -16.84 -52.67 -32.93
N ALA A 151 -17.26 -53.29 -34.03
CA ALA A 151 -16.46 -53.41 -35.23
C ALA A 151 -16.13 -52.05 -35.84
N ASN A 152 -17.09 -51.14 -35.91
CA ASN A 152 -16.89 -49.76 -36.36
C ASN A 152 -15.89 -49.02 -35.48
N LYS A 153 -15.95 -49.23 -34.16
CA LYS A 153 -14.98 -48.63 -33.25
C LYS A 153 -13.57 -49.09 -33.53
N TYR A 154 -13.37 -50.39 -33.78
CA TYR A 154 -12.06 -50.91 -34.15
C TYR A 154 -11.56 -50.37 -35.49
N ILE A 155 -12.44 -50.28 -36.49
CA ILE A 155 -12.10 -49.66 -37.77
C ILE A 155 -11.73 -48.19 -37.57
N GLU A 156 -12.49 -47.44 -36.78
CA GLU A 156 -12.23 -46.02 -36.48
C GLU A 156 -10.88 -45.83 -35.79
N ASP A 157 -10.57 -46.65 -34.80
CA ASP A 157 -9.31 -46.60 -34.06
C ASP A 157 -8.11 -46.89 -34.97
N ILE A 158 -8.24 -47.85 -35.90
CA ILE A 158 -7.19 -48.17 -36.87
C ILE A 158 -6.98 -47.03 -37.86
N ILE A 159 -8.04 -46.49 -38.48
CA ILE A 159 -7.90 -45.46 -39.51
C ILE A 159 -7.59 -44.08 -38.94
N SER A 160 -7.87 -43.85 -37.65
CA SER A 160 -7.54 -42.61 -36.97
C SER A 160 -6.10 -42.58 -36.46
N SER A 161 -5.34 -43.66 -36.60
CA SER A 161 -3.90 -43.71 -36.32
C SER A 161 -3.12 -42.79 -37.27
N ASP A 162 -2.19 -42.00 -36.72
CA ASP A 162 -1.34 -41.09 -37.51
C ASP A 162 -0.48 -41.84 -38.55
N ASP A 163 -0.14 -43.11 -38.27
CA ASP A 163 0.67 -43.97 -39.13
C ASP A 163 -0.16 -44.86 -40.06
N PHE A 164 -1.47 -44.60 -40.20
CA PHE A 164 -2.33 -45.41 -41.07
C PHE A 164 -1.86 -45.37 -42.54
N PRO A 165 -1.47 -46.52 -43.15
CA PRO A 165 -1.03 -46.54 -44.54
C PRO A 165 -2.20 -46.27 -45.49
N THR A 166 -2.25 -45.09 -46.11
CA THR A 166 -3.38 -44.66 -46.96
C THR A 166 -3.61 -45.56 -48.17
N GLU A 167 -2.60 -46.32 -48.62
CA GLU A 167 -2.69 -47.37 -49.63
C GLU A 167 -3.62 -48.54 -49.27
N ILE A 168 -3.96 -48.68 -47.99
CA ILE A 168 -4.92 -49.68 -47.49
C ILE A 168 -6.36 -49.18 -47.69
N PHE A 169 -6.59 -47.87 -47.71
CA PHE A 169 -7.93 -47.29 -47.77
C PHE A 169 -8.80 -47.83 -48.93
N PRO A 170 -8.30 -48.00 -50.18
CA PRO A 170 -9.11 -48.56 -51.25
C PRO A 170 -9.70 -49.93 -50.91
N TYR A 171 -8.96 -50.78 -50.20
CA TYR A 171 -9.44 -52.10 -49.77
C TYR A 171 -10.58 -51.97 -48.74
N LEU A 172 -10.43 -51.05 -47.77
CA LEU A 172 -11.49 -50.72 -46.81
C LEU A 172 -12.77 -50.28 -47.52
N ALA A 173 -12.66 -49.28 -48.40
CA ALA A 173 -13.82 -48.69 -49.06
C ALA A 173 -14.56 -49.72 -49.93
N ILE A 174 -13.81 -50.57 -50.65
CA ILE A 174 -14.39 -51.65 -51.46
C ILE A 174 -15.08 -52.70 -50.58
N ALA A 175 -14.45 -53.13 -49.49
CA ALA A 175 -15.02 -54.14 -48.59
C ALA A 175 -16.27 -53.60 -47.87
N ALA A 176 -16.20 -52.40 -47.30
CA ALA A 176 -17.33 -51.76 -46.63
C ALA A 176 -18.52 -51.61 -47.59
N HIS A 177 -18.27 -51.26 -48.86
CA HIS A 177 -19.34 -51.08 -49.83
C HIS A 177 -19.94 -52.37 -50.38
N LYS A 178 -19.19 -53.48 -50.35
CA LYS A 178 -19.64 -54.77 -50.88
C LYS A 178 -20.24 -55.67 -49.82
N SER A 179 -19.68 -55.65 -48.61
CA SER A 179 -20.01 -56.61 -47.55
C SER A 179 -21.02 -56.06 -46.55
N SER A 180 -21.16 -54.74 -46.40
CA SER A 180 -22.00 -54.13 -45.37
C SER A 180 -22.88 -52.98 -45.89
N GLU A 181 -24.09 -52.87 -45.37
CA GLU A 181 -25.00 -51.74 -45.58
C GLU A 181 -25.10 -50.85 -44.32
N ASP A 182 -24.23 -51.03 -43.33
CA ASP A 182 -24.22 -50.25 -42.09
C ASP A 182 -23.85 -48.78 -42.35
N GLU A 183 -24.83 -47.90 -42.18
CA GLU A 183 -24.68 -46.46 -42.40
C GLU A 183 -23.52 -45.86 -41.60
N LYS A 184 -23.27 -46.33 -40.36
CA LYS A 184 -22.18 -45.84 -39.52
C LYS A 184 -20.81 -46.18 -40.09
N LEU A 185 -20.65 -47.41 -40.63
CA LEU A 185 -19.42 -47.83 -41.31
C LEU A 185 -19.19 -46.99 -42.57
N HIS A 186 -20.22 -46.81 -43.39
CA HIS A 186 -20.14 -45.98 -44.58
C HIS A 186 -19.78 -44.53 -44.24
N ASP A 187 -20.40 -43.96 -43.19
CA ASP A 187 -20.09 -42.63 -42.69
C ASP A 187 -18.64 -42.48 -42.25
N LEU A 188 -18.10 -43.48 -41.56
CA LEU A 188 -16.69 -43.51 -41.16
C LEU A 188 -15.75 -43.50 -42.39
N VAL A 189 -16.02 -44.36 -43.38
CA VAL A 189 -15.26 -44.44 -44.63
C VAL A 189 -15.29 -43.11 -45.38
N PHE A 190 -16.46 -42.51 -45.55
CA PHE A 190 -16.60 -41.23 -46.24
C PHE A 190 -15.97 -40.07 -45.45
N SER A 191 -16.08 -40.06 -44.12
CA SER A 191 -15.47 -39.03 -43.28
C SER A 191 -13.95 -39.05 -43.38
N PHE A 192 -13.35 -40.24 -43.35
CA PHE A 192 -11.93 -40.41 -43.61
C PHE A 192 -11.57 -39.96 -45.03
N ALA A 193 -12.34 -40.39 -46.04
CA ALA A 193 -12.07 -40.03 -47.43
C ALA A 193 -12.09 -38.51 -47.66
N VAL A 194 -13.09 -37.81 -47.13
CA VAL A 194 -13.22 -36.35 -47.25
C VAL A 194 -12.11 -35.61 -46.49
N LYS A 195 -11.66 -36.14 -45.35
CA LYS A 195 -10.54 -35.56 -44.58
C LYS A 195 -9.21 -35.71 -45.33
N HIS A 196 -9.00 -36.83 -46.02
CA HIS A 196 -7.73 -37.17 -46.67
C HIS A 196 -7.78 -37.16 -48.21
N VAL A 197 -8.80 -36.53 -48.81
CA VAL A 197 -9.10 -36.63 -50.25
C VAL A 197 -7.90 -36.25 -51.13
N GLN A 198 -7.13 -35.23 -50.76
CA GLN A 198 -5.96 -34.79 -51.54
C GLN A 198 -4.82 -35.83 -51.56
N ILE A 199 -4.68 -36.61 -50.49
CA ILE A 199 -3.70 -37.69 -50.39
C ILE A 199 -4.23 -38.89 -51.17
N LEU A 200 -5.48 -39.28 -50.93
CA LEU A 200 -6.12 -40.43 -51.56
C LEU A 200 -6.19 -40.34 -53.09
N LEU A 201 -6.41 -39.15 -53.65
CA LEU A 201 -6.37 -38.93 -55.10
C LEU A 201 -5.00 -39.23 -55.74
N LYS A 202 -3.94 -39.27 -54.95
CA LYS A 202 -2.57 -39.62 -55.38
C LYS A 202 -2.19 -41.06 -55.01
N THR A 203 -3.02 -41.74 -54.23
CA THR A 203 -2.74 -43.09 -53.73
C THR A 203 -3.02 -44.13 -54.82
N PRO A 204 -2.06 -45.00 -55.16
CA PRO A 204 -2.28 -46.09 -56.12
C PRO A 204 -3.44 -47.01 -55.70
N GLY A 205 -4.31 -47.37 -56.64
CA GLY A 205 -5.44 -48.24 -56.37
C GLY A 205 -6.71 -47.50 -55.95
N PHE A 206 -6.64 -46.21 -55.63
CA PHE A 206 -7.82 -45.41 -55.30
C PHE A 206 -8.78 -45.27 -56.49
N GLU A 207 -8.27 -45.29 -57.72
CA GLU A 207 -9.09 -45.30 -58.95
C GLU A 207 -10.07 -46.49 -59.01
N LYS A 208 -9.77 -47.61 -58.33
CA LYS A 208 -10.66 -48.77 -58.25
C LYS A 208 -11.92 -48.49 -57.41
N VAL A 209 -11.83 -47.55 -56.47
CA VAL A 209 -12.96 -47.14 -55.62
C VAL A 209 -13.99 -46.36 -56.44
N SER A 210 -13.57 -45.69 -57.52
CA SER A 210 -14.47 -44.99 -58.44
C SER A 210 -15.45 -45.93 -59.17
N ASN A 211 -15.15 -47.22 -59.24
CA ASN A 211 -16.06 -48.23 -59.81
C ASN A 211 -17.20 -48.62 -58.85
N LEU A 212 -17.14 -48.19 -57.58
CA LEU A 212 -18.20 -48.45 -56.61
C LEU A 212 -19.43 -47.57 -56.94
N PRO A 213 -20.64 -48.16 -56.98
CA PRO A 213 -21.87 -47.42 -57.23
C PRO A 213 -22.01 -46.18 -56.35
N ASN A 214 -22.21 -45.01 -56.97
CA ASN A 214 -22.43 -43.72 -56.30
C ASN A 214 -21.31 -43.23 -55.36
N PHE A 215 -20.18 -43.94 -55.25
CA PHE A 215 -19.11 -43.55 -54.33
C PHE A 215 -18.51 -42.20 -54.70
N GLY A 216 -18.12 -42.02 -55.97
CA GLY A 216 -17.54 -40.76 -56.45
C GLY A 216 -18.50 -39.58 -56.28
N PHE A 217 -19.78 -39.78 -56.56
CA PHE A 217 -20.82 -38.76 -56.38
C PHE A 217 -20.99 -38.38 -54.89
N LYS A 218 -21.12 -39.36 -54.00
CA LYS A 218 -21.23 -39.12 -52.54
C LYS A 218 -19.98 -38.45 -51.97
N LEU A 219 -18.79 -38.87 -52.41
CA LEU A 219 -17.52 -38.24 -52.02
C LEU A 219 -17.45 -36.78 -52.49
N LEU A 220 -17.82 -36.50 -53.74
CA LEU A 220 -17.88 -35.15 -54.28
C LEU A 220 -18.86 -34.29 -53.49
N GLN A 221 -20.07 -34.80 -53.25
CA GLN A 221 -21.10 -34.09 -52.48
C GLN A 221 -20.59 -33.72 -51.08
N ARG A 222 -20.04 -34.67 -50.31
CA ARG A 222 -19.52 -34.39 -48.97
C ARG A 222 -18.30 -33.47 -48.98
N THR A 223 -17.45 -33.59 -50.00
CA THR A 223 -16.29 -32.69 -50.16
C THR A 223 -16.74 -31.26 -50.47
N ALA A 224 -17.75 -31.07 -51.34
CA ALA A 224 -18.34 -29.78 -51.64
C ALA A 224 -19.02 -29.14 -50.42
N THR A 225 -19.78 -29.92 -49.63
CA THR A 225 -20.37 -29.44 -48.37
C THR A 225 -19.30 -28.97 -47.38
N LYS A 226 -18.21 -29.74 -47.24
CA LYS A 226 -17.09 -29.34 -46.37
C LYS A 226 -16.38 -28.09 -46.89
N LEU A 227 -16.23 -27.94 -48.21
CA LEU A 227 -15.64 -26.75 -48.80
C LEU A 227 -16.50 -25.51 -48.51
N GLN A 228 -17.81 -25.59 -48.72
CA GLN A 228 -18.74 -24.51 -48.38
C GLN A 228 -18.65 -24.12 -46.89
N ALA A 229 -18.66 -25.11 -45.99
CA ALA A 229 -18.54 -24.86 -44.55
C ALA A 229 -17.21 -24.18 -44.20
N ASN A 230 -16.11 -24.55 -44.86
CA ASN A 230 -14.81 -23.91 -44.68
C ASN A 230 -14.81 -22.48 -45.24
N GLU A 231 -15.45 -22.22 -46.38
CA GLU A 231 -15.59 -20.87 -46.94
C GLU A 231 -16.37 -19.95 -46.00
N ASP A 232 -17.50 -20.42 -45.46
CA ASP A 232 -18.31 -19.68 -44.50
C ASP A 232 -17.51 -19.38 -43.21
N GLN A 233 -16.71 -20.34 -42.73
CA GLN A 233 -15.80 -20.13 -41.60
C GLN A 233 -14.72 -19.10 -41.91
N LEU A 234 -14.14 -19.12 -43.12
CA LEU A 234 -13.13 -18.14 -43.54
C LEU A 234 -13.72 -16.73 -43.61
N VAL A 235 -14.95 -16.57 -44.10
CA VAL A 235 -15.66 -15.28 -44.08
C VAL A 235 -15.87 -14.81 -42.65
N GLY A 236 -16.33 -15.69 -41.74
CA GLY A 236 -16.50 -15.34 -40.32
C GLY A 236 -15.19 -14.90 -39.63
N ILE A 237 -14.07 -15.57 -39.94
CA ILE A 237 -12.74 -15.20 -39.44
C ILE A 237 -12.31 -13.84 -40.01
N GLN A 238 -12.55 -13.60 -41.29
CA GLN A 238 -12.20 -12.33 -41.94
C GLN A 238 -13.00 -11.15 -41.35
N ASP A 239 -14.30 -11.32 -41.12
CA ASP A 239 -15.14 -10.31 -40.48
C ASP A 239 -14.70 -10.03 -39.04
N GLN A 240 -14.32 -11.07 -38.29
CA GLN A 240 -13.78 -10.91 -36.94
C GLN A 240 -12.47 -10.12 -36.96
N LYS A 241 -11.57 -10.42 -37.90
CA LYS A 241 -10.31 -9.69 -38.08
C LYS A 241 -10.55 -8.21 -38.35
N VAL A 242 -11.55 -7.85 -39.16
CA VAL A 242 -11.89 -6.44 -39.42
C VAL A 242 -12.36 -5.75 -38.14
N ARG A 243 -13.27 -6.37 -37.37
CA ARG A 243 -13.72 -5.82 -36.07
C ARG A 243 -12.57 -5.65 -35.08
N ASP A 244 -11.68 -6.63 -35.02
CA ASP A 244 -10.52 -6.56 -34.12
C ASP A 244 -9.56 -5.44 -34.55
N GLN A 245 -9.38 -5.22 -35.85
CA GLN A 245 -8.58 -4.10 -36.36
C GLN A 245 -9.19 -2.74 -35.98
N GLU A 246 -10.51 -2.56 -36.18
CA GLU A 246 -11.21 -1.34 -35.76
C GLU A 246 -11.09 -1.07 -34.25
N ASN A 247 -11.08 -2.14 -33.44
CA ASN A 247 -10.86 -2.05 -32.00
C ASN A 247 -9.43 -1.63 -31.66
N ILE A 248 -8.43 -2.18 -32.35
CA ILE A 248 -7.03 -1.80 -32.20
C ILE A 248 -6.83 -0.33 -32.53
N ASP A 249 -7.37 0.14 -33.66
CA ASP A 249 -7.23 1.52 -34.12
C ASP A 249 -7.83 2.51 -33.10
N ARG A 250 -9.01 2.18 -32.55
CA ARG A 250 -9.65 2.99 -31.49
C ARG A 250 -8.81 3.03 -30.22
N LEU A 251 -8.27 1.89 -29.78
CA LEU A 251 -7.41 1.83 -28.59
C LEU A 251 -6.12 2.61 -28.78
N GLN A 252 -5.54 2.61 -29.99
CA GLN A 252 -4.37 3.42 -30.31
C GLN A 252 -4.69 4.92 -30.21
N GLN A 253 -5.85 5.36 -30.72
CA GLN A 253 -6.29 6.75 -30.60
C GLN A 253 -6.48 7.16 -29.13
N ASP A 254 -7.11 6.31 -28.32
CA ASP A 254 -7.31 6.56 -26.88
C ASP A 254 -5.98 6.64 -26.12
N LEU A 255 -5.01 5.78 -26.47
CA LEU A 255 -3.66 5.80 -25.89
C LEU A 255 -2.93 7.11 -26.22
N SER A 256 -2.93 7.54 -27.48
CA SER A 256 -2.33 8.83 -27.87
C SER A 256 -2.98 9.99 -27.12
N GLY A 257 -4.31 10.00 -27.00
CA GLY A 257 -5.02 11.02 -26.22
C GLY A 257 -4.73 10.98 -24.72
N LEU A 258 -4.39 9.82 -24.16
CA LEU A 258 -3.95 9.70 -22.77
C LEU A 258 -2.51 10.20 -22.57
N GLU A 259 -1.61 9.90 -23.50
CA GLU A 259 -0.22 10.37 -23.49
C GLU A 259 -0.15 11.90 -23.56
N GLU A 260 -0.95 12.53 -24.42
CA GLU A 260 -1.04 14.00 -24.50
C GLU A 260 -1.52 14.62 -23.19
N ARG A 261 -2.57 14.05 -22.57
CA ARG A 261 -3.08 14.51 -21.27
C ARG A 261 -2.07 14.32 -20.15
N PHE A 262 -1.35 13.20 -20.14
CA PHE A 262 -0.30 12.95 -19.15
C PHE A 262 0.85 13.93 -19.29
N SER A 263 1.28 14.21 -20.53
CA SER A 263 2.29 15.23 -20.82
C SER A 263 1.86 16.61 -20.32
N ALA A 264 0.63 17.03 -20.64
CA ALA A 264 0.08 18.31 -20.16
C ALA A 264 0.04 18.37 -18.62
N ALA A 265 -0.49 17.34 -17.96
CA ALA A 265 -0.53 17.28 -16.50
C ALA A 265 0.87 17.31 -15.86
N SER A 266 1.87 16.67 -16.47
CA SER A 266 3.25 16.72 -16.00
C SER A 266 3.81 18.15 -16.06
N THR A 267 3.54 18.88 -17.15
CA THR A 267 3.98 20.28 -17.27
C THR A 267 3.30 21.20 -16.26
N GLU A 268 2.01 21.00 -15.98
CA GLU A 268 1.30 21.74 -14.93
C GLU A 268 1.86 21.44 -13.54
N TYR A 269 2.20 20.17 -13.27
CA TYR A 269 2.83 19.77 -12.01
C TYR A 269 4.20 20.42 -11.82
N ASP A 270 5.05 20.45 -12.85
CA ASP A 270 6.36 21.08 -12.78
C ASP A 270 6.25 22.60 -12.53
N LEU A 271 5.31 23.26 -13.22
CA LEU A 271 5.02 24.68 -13.01
C LEU A 271 4.52 24.96 -11.58
N ALA A 272 3.60 24.14 -11.08
CA ALA A 272 3.09 24.24 -9.72
C ALA A 272 4.19 24.02 -8.68
N THR A 273 5.11 23.07 -8.93
CA THR A 273 6.26 22.79 -8.07
C THR A 273 7.20 23.99 -8.01
N LYS A 274 7.52 24.59 -9.17
CA LYS A 274 8.34 25.80 -9.23
C LYS A 274 7.70 26.97 -8.48
N LYS A 275 6.40 27.20 -8.68
CA LYS A 275 5.66 28.26 -7.98
C LYS A 275 5.65 28.04 -6.47
N ASN A 276 5.49 26.81 -6.01
CA ASN A 276 5.55 26.48 -4.59
C ASN A 276 6.94 26.79 -4.00
N LEU A 277 8.01 26.49 -4.73
CA LEU A 277 9.37 26.80 -4.29
C LEU A 277 9.58 28.31 -4.14
N GLU A 278 9.10 29.11 -5.10
CA GLU A 278 9.13 30.59 -5.02
C GLU A 278 8.37 31.11 -3.80
N LEU A 279 7.15 30.60 -3.54
CA LEU A 279 6.36 30.97 -2.36
C LEU A 279 7.03 30.58 -1.04
N VAL A 280 7.72 29.44 -0.99
CA VAL A 280 8.49 29.02 0.19
C VAL A 280 9.65 29.98 0.44
N MET A 281 10.38 30.37 -0.60
CA MET A 281 11.46 31.36 -0.48
C MET A 281 10.95 32.72 0.01
N GLU A 282 9.80 33.18 -0.51
CA GLU A 282 9.19 34.44 -0.08
C GLU A 282 8.73 34.36 1.40
N ARG A 283 8.11 33.25 1.80
CA ARG A 283 7.73 32.99 3.20
C ARG A 283 8.94 33.02 4.12
N ASP A 284 10.05 32.39 3.74
CA ASP A 284 11.25 32.32 4.58
C ASP A 284 11.93 33.70 4.70
N SER A 285 11.95 34.49 3.62
CA SER A 285 12.38 35.89 3.64
C SER A 285 11.52 36.74 4.58
N ALA A 286 10.19 36.62 4.47
CA ALA A 286 9.26 37.33 5.35
C ALA A 286 9.44 36.92 6.83
N ARG A 287 9.74 35.64 7.09
CA ARG A 287 10.04 35.14 8.44
C ARG A 287 11.31 35.77 9.01
N HIS A 288 12.38 35.85 8.22
CA HIS A 288 13.60 36.53 8.65
C HIS A 288 13.38 38.02 8.94
N ALA A 289 12.59 38.72 8.13
CA ALA A 289 12.23 40.11 8.39
C ALA A 289 11.43 40.27 9.70
N LEU A 290 10.52 39.35 9.99
CA LEU A 290 9.77 39.31 11.24
C LEU A 290 10.70 39.09 12.45
N ASP A 291 11.62 38.14 12.38
CA ASP A 291 12.57 37.85 13.47
C ASP A 291 13.48 39.06 13.76
N ALA A 292 13.90 39.79 12.72
CA ALA A 292 14.66 41.02 12.86
C ALA A 292 13.83 42.12 13.54
N ALA A 293 12.57 42.31 13.13
CA ALA A 293 11.67 43.29 13.74
C ALA A 293 11.34 42.95 15.20
N VAL A 294 11.17 41.67 15.54
CA VAL A 294 10.98 41.20 16.92
C VAL A 294 12.22 41.49 17.77
N SER A 295 13.41 41.21 17.25
CA SER A 295 14.67 41.49 17.94
C SER A 295 14.83 42.99 18.23
N GLU A 296 14.48 43.84 17.27
CA GLU A 296 14.54 45.30 17.44
C GLU A 296 13.50 45.79 18.46
N ARG A 297 12.27 45.27 18.40
CA ARG A 297 11.24 45.57 19.41
C ARG A 297 11.72 45.21 20.82
N ASP A 298 12.38 44.07 20.98
CA ASP A 298 12.86 43.60 22.28
C ASP A 298 14.01 44.46 22.82
N ARG A 299 14.89 44.98 21.94
CA ARG A 299 15.89 46.00 22.31
C ARG A 299 15.24 47.29 22.78
N ILE A 300 14.27 47.82 22.02
CA ILE A 300 13.53 49.03 22.40
C ILE A 300 12.83 48.85 23.75
N ARG A 301 12.26 47.66 24.01
CA ARG A 301 11.66 47.34 25.31
C ARG A 301 12.68 47.39 26.44
N GLN A 302 13.87 46.80 26.25
CA GLN A 302 14.94 46.82 27.26
C GLN A 302 15.42 48.25 27.54
N ASP A 303 15.62 49.06 26.50
CA ASP A 303 16.02 50.46 26.65
C ASP A 303 14.95 51.26 27.40
N TYR A 304 13.67 51.04 27.06
CA TYR A 304 12.54 51.65 27.77
C TYR A 304 12.51 51.26 29.27
N GLU A 305 12.74 49.98 29.60
CA GLU A 305 12.78 49.51 30.98
C GLU A 305 13.98 50.07 31.76
N LEU A 306 15.13 50.22 31.10
CA LEU A 306 16.31 50.88 31.67
C LEU A 306 16.01 52.35 31.99
N GLU A 307 15.46 53.09 31.03
CA GLU A 307 15.08 54.50 31.23
C GLU A 307 14.00 54.68 32.29
N ARG A 308 13.01 53.78 32.33
CA ARG A 308 12.00 53.76 33.41
C ARG A 308 12.65 53.58 34.78
N THR A 309 13.66 52.71 34.88
CA THR A 309 14.40 52.49 36.13
C THR A 309 15.25 53.70 36.51
N ARG A 310 15.92 54.34 35.53
CA ARG A 310 16.65 55.59 35.74
C ARG A 310 15.73 56.71 36.24
N ALA A 311 14.56 56.88 35.63
CA ALA A 311 13.56 57.84 36.04
C ALA A 311 13.08 57.60 37.48
N ALA A 312 12.82 56.34 37.86
CA ALA A 312 12.45 55.99 39.23
C ALA A 312 13.55 56.36 40.25
N THR A 313 14.82 56.10 39.93
CA THR A 313 15.96 56.49 40.76
C THR A 313 16.07 58.01 40.91
N LEU A 314 15.91 58.76 39.81
CA LEU A 314 15.92 60.23 39.85
C LEU A 314 14.77 60.79 40.69
N LEU A 315 13.57 60.20 40.62
CA LEU A 315 12.45 60.58 41.47
C LEU A 315 12.77 60.34 42.95
N SER A 316 13.33 59.18 43.30
CA SER A 316 13.76 58.90 44.68
C SER A 316 14.86 59.86 45.17
N ALA A 317 15.80 60.23 44.30
CA ALA A 317 16.85 61.20 44.62
C ALA A 317 16.26 62.60 44.85
N ARG A 318 15.33 63.04 43.98
CA ARG A 318 14.57 64.28 44.15
C ARG A 318 13.86 64.32 45.50
N ASP A 319 13.15 63.25 45.86
CA ASP A 319 12.40 63.19 47.12
C ASP A 319 13.34 63.25 48.34
N SER A 320 14.50 62.61 48.24
CA SER A 320 15.54 62.68 49.28
C SER A 320 16.10 64.10 49.44
N LEU A 321 16.40 64.77 48.32
CA LEU A 321 16.85 66.18 48.33
C LEU A 321 15.76 67.12 48.87
N GLN A 322 14.49 66.88 48.52
CA GLN A 322 13.38 67.66 49.03
C GLN A 322 13.24 67.52 50.55
N ASN A 323 13.42 66.31 51.09
CA ASN A 323 13.44 66.06 52.52
C ASN A 323 14.61 66.78 53.20
N ALA A 324 15.82 66.69 52.64
CA ALA A 324 17.00 67.40 53.15
C ALA A 324 16.79 68.92 53.16
N LEU A 325 16.21 69.48 52.09
CA LEU A 325 15.86 70.90 52.02
C LEU A 325 14.83 71.29 53.10
N ASN A 326 13.83 70.44 53.35
CA ASN A 326 12.86 70.69 54.41
C ASN A 326 13.52 70.66 55.80
N THR A 327 14.46 69.75 56.04
CA THR A 327 15.27 69.73 57.27
C THR A 327 16.09 71.01 57.43
N GLU A 328 16.77 71.47 56.38
CA GLU A 328 17.53 72.72 56.44
C GLU A 328 16.63 73.94 56.68
N LYS A 329 15.44 73.98 56.10
CA LYS A 329 14.44 75.03 56.41
C LYS A 329 14.07 75.02 57.90
N GLN A 330 13.91 73.86 58.51
CA GLN A 330 13.64 73.73 59.95
C GLN A 330 14.85 74.19 60.79
N ASN A 331 16.06 73.79 60.42
CA ASN A 331 17.30 74.24 61.07
C ASN A 331 17.44 75.76 61.00
N TYR A 332 17.22 76.36 59.83
CA TYR A 332 17.23 77.81 59.64
C TYR A 332 16.18 78.51 60.50
N ALA A 333 14.95 77.98 60.57
CA ALA A 333 13.90 78.54 61.43
C ALA A 333 14.30 78.51 62.92
N LYS A 334 15.00 77.46 63.37
CA LYS A 334 15.54 77.36 64.73
C LYS A 334 16.66 78.37 64.99
N LEU A 335 17.64 78.49 64.08
CA LEU A 335 18.70 79.50 64.19
C LEU A 335 18.14 80.93 64.17
N TRP A 336 17.08 81.16 63.40
CA TRP A 336 16.40 82.45 63.35
C TRP A 336 15.76 82.82 64.71
N SER A 337 15.11 81.88 65.38
CA SER A 337 14.54 82.11 66.71
C SER A 337 15.62 82.28 67.79
N GLU A 338 16.71 81.52 67.72
CA GLU A 338 17.88 81.69 68.58
C GLU A 338 18.51 83.08 68.39
N ARG A 339 18.71 83.52 67.14
CA ARG A 339 19.20 84.87 66.83
C ARG A 339 18.28 85.95 67.39
N ALA A 340 16.96 85.81 67.24
CA ALA A 340 16.00 86.76 67.81
C ALA A 340 16.12 86.84 69.34
N THR A 341 16.32 85.70 70.00
CA THR A 341 16.53 85.62 71.45
C THR A 341 17.84 86.30 71.86
N LEU A 342 18.95 86.02 71.17
CA LEU A 342 20.24 86.66 71.40
C LEU A 342 20.18 88.18 71.18
N GLN A 343 19.45 88.63 70.15
CA GLN A 343 19.23 90.05 69.89
C GLN A 343 18.52 90.72 71.08
N GLN A 344 17.50 90.09 71.65
CA GLN A 344 16.77 90.57 72.83
C GLN A 344 17.66 90.59 74.09
N GLN A 345 18.53 89.59 74.26
CA GLN A 345 19.52 89.61 75.34
C GLN A 345 20.50 90.78 75.17
N MET A 346 20.98 91.02 73.95
CA MET A 346 21.92 92.10 73.65
C MET A 346 21.30 93.49 73.88
N THR A 347 20.03 93.71 73.50
CA THR A 347 19.34 94.97 73.81
C THR A 347 19.19 95.16 75.32
N THR A 348 18.84 94.11 76.05
CA THR A 348 18.74 94.13 77.52
C THR A 348 20.08 94.51 78.16
N LEU A 349 21.18 93.84 77.76
CA LEU A 349 22.53 94.15 78.23
C LEU A 349 22.95 95.58 77.88
N THR A 350 22.59 96.06 76.69
CA THR A 350 22.88 97.44 76.26
C THR A 350 22.16 98.45 77.15
N THR A 351 20.88 98.21 77.47
CA THR A 351 20.12 99.05 78.41
C THR A 351 20.74 99.02 79.81
N GLN A 352 21.12 97.85 80.31
CA GLN A 352 21.82 97.71 81.58
C GLN A 352 23.14 98.49 81.59
N HIS A 353 23.95 98.36 80.54
CA HIS A 353 25.20 99.10 80.38
C HIS A 353 24.96 100.61 80.40
N ASN A 354 23.99 101.11 79.63
CA ASN A 354 23.64 102.54 79.59
C ASN A 354 23.22 103.05 80.98
N ASN A 355 22.43 102.28 81.73
CA ASN A 355 22.06 102.64 83.10
C ASN A 355 23.28 102.73 84.03
N ILE A 356 24.22 101.78 83.95
CA ILE A 356 25.47 101.82 84.72
C ILE A 356 26.33 103.02 84.32
N VAL A 357 26.41 103.36 83.03
CA VAL A 357 27.15 104.53 82.54
C VAL A 357 26.54 105.82 83.09
N ILE A 358 25.21 105.94 83.10
CA ILE A 358 24.50 107.08 83.70
C ILE A 358 24.85 107.17 85.18
N GLN A 359 24.71 106.09 85.95
CA GLN A 359 25.06 106.06 87.37
C GLN A 359 26.52 106.46 87.61
N LYS A 360 27.46 105.93 86.80
CA LYS A 360 28.88 106.29 86.84
C LYS A 360 29.12 107.78 86.53
N ASN A 361 28.39 108.35 85.58
CA ASN A 361 28.50 109.77 85.23
C ASN A 361 27.94 110.67 86.34
N THR A 362 26.81 110.30 86.95
CA THR A 362 26.23 111.00 88.10
C THR A 362 27.19 111.01 89.28
N ALA A 363 27.68 109.84 89.69
CA ALA A 363 28.65 109.73 90.78
C ALA A 363 29.96 110.51 90.50
N ARG A 364 30.41 110.54 89.25
CA ARG A 364 31.57 111.36 88.84
C ARG A 364 31.27 112.86 88.91
N GLY A 365 30.06 113.27 88.51
CA GLY A 365 29.60 114.65 88.64
C GLY A 365 29.58 115.10 90.09
N GLU A 366 29.02 114.27 90.98
CA GLU A 366 29.02 114.49 92.43
C GLU A 366 30.45 114.60 92.99
N MET A 367 31.36 113.68 92.62
CA MET A 367 32.77 113.76 93.01
C MET A 367 33.46 115.03 92.52
N THR A 368 33.20 115.45 91.27
CA THR A 368 33.84 116.66 90.71
C THR A 368 33.33 117.93 91.40
N ALA A 369 32.03 117.96 91.72
CA ALA A 369 31.43 119.07 92.47
C ALA A 369 32.03 119.16 93.89
N LEU A 370 32.15 118.02 94.60
CA LEU A 370 32.81 117.93 95.89
C LEU A 370 34.27 118.40 95.84
N GLN A 371 35.04 117.94 94.85
CA GLN A 371 36.42 118.38 94.64
C GLN A 371 36.51 119.90 94.48
N LYS A 372 35.64 120.48 93.65
CA LYS A 372 35.60 121.94 93.42
C LYS A 372 35.25 122.72 94.69
N LYS A 373 34.36 122.19 95.53
CA LYS A 373 34.07 122.81 96.84
C LYS A 373 35.31 122.75 97.77
N ILE A 374 36.04 121.63 97.78
CA ILE A 374 37.27 121.45 98.59
C ILE A 374 38.40 122.37 98.12
N ASP A 375 38.64 122.46 96.81
CA ASP A 375 39.68 123.34 96.25
C ASP A 375 39.41 124.81 96.62
N GLY A 376 38.13 125.24 96.59
CA GLY A 376 37.73 126.58 97.03
C GLY A 376 37.93 126.83 98.54
N LEU A 377 37.85 125.80 99.39
CA LEU A 377 38.20 125.92 100.80
C LEU A 377 39.68 126.10 101.03
N LEU A 378 40.50 125.28 100.35
CA LEU A 378 41.96 125.31 100.47
C LEU A 378 42.52 126.67 100.07
N ASP A 379 42.00 127.26 99.00
CA ASP A 379 42.42 128.58 98.52
C ASP A 379 42.19 129.69 99.57
N ILE A 380 41.07 129.65 100.31
CA ILE A 380 40.78 130.66 101.35
C ILE A 380 41.69 130.45 102.56
N TRP A 381 41.98 129.19 102.89
CA TRP A 381 42.81 128.84 104.04
C TRP A 381 44.27 129.27 103.83
N ASP A 382 44.83 129.08 102.64
CA ASP A 382 46.23 129.46 102.35
C ASP A 382 46.48 130.97 102.38
N ASN A 383 45.43 131.79 102.18
CA ASN A 383 45.58 133.23 101.97
C ASN A 383 45.14 134.11 103.14
N ARG A 384 44.65 133.56 104.26
CA ARG A 384 44.20 134.37 105.41
C ARG A 384 44.49 133.71 106.77
N ASN A 385 45.28 134.40 107.59
CA ASN A 385 45.60 133.98 108.98
C ASN A 385 44.86 134.79 110.06
N TYR A 386 43.96 135.71 109.68
CA TYR A 386 43.18 136.55 110.59
C TYR A 386 41.84 137.01 109.98
N CYS A 387 40.82 137.21 110.81
CA CYS A 387 39.50 137.66 110.37
C CYS A 387 39.50 139.17 110.07
N ARG A 388 39.10 139.57 108.85
CA ARG A 388 39.09 140.98 108.41
C ARG A 388 38.12 141.87 109.19
N ASN A 389 37.03 141.31 109.72
CA ASN A 389 36.00 142.09 110.39
C ASN A 389 36.27 142.32 111.89
N CYS A 390 36.78 141.31 112.60
CA CYS A 390 36.99 141.39 114.05
C CYS A 390 38.46 141.30 114.50
N GLY A 391 39.41 141.14 113.57
CA GLY A 391 40.86 141.13 113.84
C GLY A 391 41.38 139.90 114.59
N ASN A 392 40.52 138.92 114.86
CA ASN A 392 40.86 137.75 115.65
C ASN A 392 41.57 136.68 114.81
N GLY A 393 42.42 135.84 115.44
CA GLY A 393 43.07 134.70 114.76
C GLY A 393 42.05 133.78 114.07
N PHE A 394 42.45 133.17 112.95
CA PHE A 394 41.56 132.47 112.01
C PHE A 394 40.97 131.16 112.58
N GLY A 395 39.98 131.28 113.46
CA GLY A 395 39.03 130.22 113.81
C GLY A 395 37.81 130.34 112.91
N CYS A 396 37.58 129.33 112.07
CA CYS A 396 36.47 129.30 111.12
C CYS A 396 35.82 127.92 111.10
N TRP A 397 34.50 127.90 110.90
CA TRP A 397 33.75 126.66 110.65
C TRP A 397 33.21 126.68 109.22
N ILE A 398 33.09 125.49 108.65
CA ILE A 398 32.65 125.29 107.28
C ILE A 398 31.14 125.07 107.28
N GLU A 399 30.44 125.91 106.53
CA GLU A 399 29.03 125.74 106.20
C GLU A 399 28.92 125.15 104.78
N ASP A 400 28.18 124.06 104.63
CA ASP A 400 27.89 123.46 103.31
C ASP A 400 26.71 124.20 102.67
N ALA A 401 27.01 125.02 101.65
CA ALA A 401 26.01 125.65 100.81
C ALA A 401 25.94 124.95 99.45
N ASP A 402 24.82 125.09 98.73
CA ASP A 402 24.53 124.32 97.51
C ASP A 402 25.64 124.38 96.45
N THR A 403 26.34 125.50 96.31
CA THR A 403 27.33 125.74 95.24
C THR A 403 28.78 125.92 95.72
N SER A 404 29.02 126.06 97.02
CA SER A 404 30.35 126.21 97.60
C SER A 404 30.36 125.88 99.09
N PHE A 405 31.52 125.51 99.63
CA PHE A 405 31.71 125.54 101.08
C PHE A 405 32.01 126.97 101.51
N ILE A 406 31.26 127.48 102.48
CA ILE A 406 31.40 128.84 102.99
C ILE A 406 32.17 128.79 104.31
N LEU A 407 33.34 129.45 104.34
CA LEU A 407 34.09 129.66 105.56
C LEU A 407 33.54 130.87 106.30
N ARG A 408 33.07 130.67 107.54
CA ARG A 408 32.63 131.78 108.40
C ARG A 408 33.53 131.93 109.61
N CYS A 409 33.77 133.17 110.02
CA CYS A 409 34.47 133.44 111.27
C CYS A 409 33.67 132.90 112.46
N GLU A 410 34.32 132.16 113.34
CA GLU A 410 33.75 131.55 114.53
C GLU A 410 33.18 132.59 115.52
N ARG A 411 33.78 133.79 115.61
CA ARG A 411 33.34 134.84 116.56
C ARG A 411 32.26 135.77 116.04
N CYS A 412 32.47 136.37 114.86
CA CYS A 412 31.56 137.43 114.36
C CYS A 412 30.67 136.96 113.20
N ARG A 413 30.79 135.69 112.80
CA ARG A 413 29.99 135.04 111.75
C ARG A 413 30.03 135.71 110.37
N CYS A 414 30.94 136.66 110.16
CA CYS A 414 31.14 137.23 108.84
C CYS A 414 31.64 136.16 107.87
N GLN A 415 31.19 136.26 106.62
CA GLN A 415 31.60 135.38 105.55
C GLN A 415 33.03 135.72 105.12
N HIS A 416 33.86 134.70 104.97
CA HIS A 416 35.14 134.80 104.28
C HIS A 416 34.89 134.34 102.86
N SER A 417 34.67 135.29 101.95
CA SER A 417 34.69 135.01 100.51
C SER A 417 36.07 135.35 99.96
N TYR A 418 36.39 134.72 98.84
CA TYR A 418 37.31 135.31 97.89
C TYR A 418 36.77 136.63 97.35
#